data_AF-A0A127STZ9-F1
#
_entry.id   AF-A0A127STZ9-F1
#
_cell.length_a   1.000
_cell.length_b   1.000
_cell.length_c   1.000
_cell.angle_alpha   90.00
_cell.angle_beta   90.00
_cell.angle_gamma   90.00
#
_symmetry.space_group_name_H-M   'P 1'
#
loop_
_entity.id
_entity.type
_entity.pdbx_description
1 polymer ?
#
loop_
_entity_poly.entity_id
_entity_poly.type
_entity_poly.pdbx_seq_one_letter_code
_entity_poly.pdbx_strand_id
1 'polypeptide(L)'
;MFAPKDFYPPIPKCFNPNTKWPLVDLPFATSKIIDNIDAVILTHYHIDHFDEFAVYALPKDLKIYVQDDIDKQLLINHDFTNIEVLTKEGNS
;
A
#
# COMPACT_ATOMS: atom_id res chain seq x y z
N MET A 1 0.73 -7.89 2.77
CA MET A 1 -0.40 -6.94 2.81
C MET A 1 -0.71 -6.61 4.25
N PHE A 2 -1.29 -5.44 4.52
CA PHE A 2 -1.66 -5.05 5.89
C PHE A 2 -3.00 -5.67 6.31
N ALA A 3 -3.85 -6.03 5.33
CA ALA A 3 -5.03 -6.85 5.56
C ALA A 3 -4.68 -8.18 6.27
N PRO A 4 -5.49 -8.61 7.25
CA PRO A 4 -5.33 -9.92 7.88
C PRO A 4 -5.44 -11.06 6.86
N LYS A 5 -4.86 -12.22 7.20
CA LYS A 5 -5.04 -13.44 6.40
C LYS A 5 -6.52 -13.72 6.12
N ASP A 6 -6.81 -14.20 4.91
CA ASP A 6 -8.13 -14.61 4.43
C ASP A 6 -9.21 -13.51 4.47
N PHE A 7 -8.81 -12.22 4.44
CA PHE A 7 -9.75 -11.10 4.48
C PHE A 7 -10.53 -10.90 3.17
N TYR A 8 -9.85 -10.87 2.03
CA TYR A 8 -10.47 -10.62 0.72
C TYR A 8 -11.11 -11.87 0.12
N PRO A 9 -12.20 -11.71 -0.67
CA PRO A 9 -12.82 -12.82 -1.38
C PRO A 9 -11.88 -13.43 -2.42
N PRO A 10 -12.10 -14.70 -2.81
CA PRO A 10 -11.35 -15.32 -3.90
C PRO A 10 -11.47 -14.53 -5.21
N ILE A 11 -10.40 -14.53 -6.00
CA ILE A 11 -10.39 -13.91 -7.33
C ILE A 11 -10.89 -14.95 -8.35
N PRO A 12 -12.06 -14.77 -8.98
CA PRO A 12 -12.56 -15.72 -9.96
C PRO A 12 -11.57 -15.87 -11.13
N LYS A 13 -11.42 -17.10 -11.64
CA LYS A 13 -10.55 -17.43 -12.79
C LYS A 13 -9.04 -17.23 -12.55
N CYS A 14 -8.59 -17.07 -11.31
CA CYS A 14 -7.16 -17.19 -10.98
C CYS A 14 -6.76 -18.66 -10.76
N PHE A 15 -5.47 -18.92 -10.52
CA PHE A 15 -4.94 -20.27 -10.26
C PHE A 15 -5.61 -20.97 -9.06
N ASN A 16 -5.97 -20.19 -8.02
CA ASN A 16 -6.63 -20.66 -6.80
C ASN A 16 -8.01 -20.00 -6.62
N PRO A 17 -9.00 -20.32 -7.48
CA PRO A 17 -10.22 -19.52 -7.64
C PRO A 17 -11.18 -19.56 -6.44
N ASN A 18 -10.93 -20.43 -5.46
CA ASN A 18 -11.75 -20.60 -4.25
C ASN A 18 -11.01 -20.16 -2.97
N THR A 19 -9.80 -19.62 -3.09
CA THR A 19 -8.96 -19.29 -1.94
C THR A 19 -9.07 -17.81 -1.62
N LYS A 20 -9.39 -17.47 -0.38
CA LYS A 20 -9.32 -16.09 0.13
C LYS A 20 -7.86 -15.64 0.20
N TRP A 21 -7.65 -14.34 0.26
CA TRP A 21 -6.30 -13.77 0.30
C TRP A 21 -6.28 -12.53 1.20
N PRO A 22 -5.13 -12.15 1.79
CA PRO A 22 -3.79 -12.76 1.70
C PRO A 22 -3.73 -14.17 2.31
N LEU A 23 -2.80 -15.02 1.86
CA LEU A 23 -2.72 -16.43 2.30
C LEU A 23 -2.07 -16.62 3.68
N VAL A 24 -1.35 -15.60 4.14
CA VAL A 24 -0.56 -15.62 5.38
C VAL A 24 -0.69 -14.27 6.07
N ASP A 25 -0.57 -14.29 7.39
CA ASP A 25 -0.47 -13.06 8.18
C ASP A 25 0.91 -12.42 8.03
N LEU A 26 1.01 -11.16 8.44
CA LEU A 26 2.31 -10.50 8.61
C LEU A 26 3.13 -11.23 9.68
N PRO A 27 4.45 -11.36 9.50
CA PRO A 27 5.32 -12.02 10.48
C PRO A 27 5.49 -11.22 11.79
N PHE A 28 4.98 -9.99 11.83
CA PHE A 28 4.92 -9.13 13.01
C PHE A 28 3.82 -8.08 12.85
N ALA A 29 3.46 -7.40 13.94
CA ALA A 29 2.40 -6.40 13.95
C ALA A 29 2.67 -5.21 13.01
N THR A 30 1.62 -4.64 12.44
CA THR A 30 1.68 -3.45 11.58
C THR A 30 2.40 -2.28 12.24
N SER A 31 2.18 -2.07 13.54
CA SER A 31 2.85 -1.02 14.31
C SER A 31 4.37 -1.11 14.24
N LYS A 32 4.94 -2.32 14.17
CA LYS A 32 6.39 -2.53 14.03
C LYS A 32 6.89 -2.25 12.60
N ILE A 33 6.05 -2.42 11.58
CA ILE A 33 6.40 -2.12 10.18
C ILE A 33 6.50 -0.60 9.98
N ILE A 34 5.54 0.14 10.53
CA ILE A 34 5.43 1.59 10.36
C ILE A 34 6.21 2.38 11.42
N ASP A 35 6.84 1.69 12.38
CA ASP A 35 7.62 2.33 13.43
C ASP A 35 8.85 3.01 12.83
N ASN A 36 8.97 4.32 13.04
CA ASN A 36 10.12 5.14 12.66
C ASN A 36 10.57 4.98 11.19
N ILE A 37 9.61 4.92 10.27
CA ILE A 37 9.89 5.01 8.82
C ILE A 37 9.90 6.47 8.37
N ASP A 38 10.84 6.81 7.49
CA ASP A 38 10.94 8.18 6.94
C ASP A 38 10.01 8.40 5.75
N ALA A 39 9.78 7.35 4.95
CA ALA A 39 8.99 7.40 3.73
C ALA A 39 8.46 6.02 3.31
N VAL A 40 7.50 6.02 2.40
CA VAL A 40 7.02 4.85 1.65
C VAL A 40 7.33 5.05 0.17
N ILE A 41 7.71 3.96 -0.51
CA ILE A 41 7.81 3.92 -1.98
C ILE A 41 6.71 3.00 -2.49
N LEU A 42 5.74 3.56 -3.20
CA LEU A 42 4.64 2.85 -3.83
C LEU A 42 4.93 2.69 -5.32
N THR A 43 5.22 1.46 -5.74
CA THR A 43 5.57 1.19 -7.15
C THR A 43 4.40 1.34 -8.10
N HIS A 44 3.19 0.93 -7.68
CA HIS A 44 1.93 1.14 -8.39
C HIS A 44 0.74 0.87 -7.47
N TYR A 45 -0.44 1.42 -7.76
CA TYR A 45 -1.65 1.21 -6.97
C TYR A 45 -2.43 -0.06 -7.35
N HIS A 46 -1.87 -1.23 -7.04
CA HIS A 46 -2.65 -2.46 -6.93
C HIS A 46 -2.83 -2.86 -5.47
N ILE A 47 -3.97 -3.48 -5.17
CA ILE A 47 -4.40 -3.81 -3.81
C ILE A 47 -3.40 -4.71 -3.07
N ASP A 48 -2.68 -5.59 -3.76
CA ASP A 48 -1.65 -6.45 -3.16
C ASP A 48 -0.36 -5.69 -2.79
N HIS A 49 -0.17 -4.47 -3.31
CA HIS A 49 0.91 -3.55 -2.98
C HIS A 49 0.48 -2.48 -1.96
N PHE A 50 -0.74 -1.97 -2.05
CA PHE A 50 -1.29 -0.94 -1.17
C PHE A 50 -2.80 -1.13 -0.98
N ASP A 51 -3.19 -1.61 0.20
CA ASP A 51 -4.58 -1.93 0.55
C ASP A 51 -5.20 -0.85 1.45
N GLU A 52 -6.52 -0.96 1.70
CA GLU A 52 -7.21 -0.04 2.60
C GLU A 52 -6.63 -0.08 4.03
N PHE A 53 -6.06 -1.21 4.45
CA PHE A 53 -5.40 -1.33 5.75
C PHE A 53 -4.13 -0.48 5.83
N ALA A 54 -3.34 -0.43 4.75
CA ALA A 54 -2.21 0.51 4.64
C ALA A 54 -2.69 1.96 4.66
N VAL A 55 -3.78 2.28 3.95
CA VAL A 55 -4.41 3.63 3.98
C VAL A 55 -4.74 4.05 5.41
N TYR A 56 -5.30 3.16 6.22
CA TYR A 56 -5.68 3.46 7.62
C TYR A 56 -4.49 3.47 8.58
N ALA A 57 -3.47 2.65 8.34
CA ALA A 57 -2.34 2.50 9.25
C ALA A 57 -1.29 3.61 9.09
N LEU A 58 -1.11 4.16 7.88
CA LEU A 58 -0.04 5.13 7.61
C LEU A 58 -0.43 6.56 8.03
N PRO A 59 0.49 7.32 8.66
CA PRO A 59 0.31 8.75 8.89
C PRO A 59 0.06 9.50 7.58
N LYS A 60 -0.89 10.45 7.59
CA LYS A 60 -1.31 11.18 6.38
C LYS A 60 -0.31 12.23 5.90
N ASP A 61 0.64 12.60 6.75
CA ASP A 61 1.75 13.51 6.49
C ASP A 61 3.06 12.77 6.15
N LEU A 62 3.08 11.44 6.21
CA LEU A 62 4.24 10.62 5.83
C LEU A 62 4.60 10.85 4.35
N LYS A 63 5.90 10.94 4.07
CA LYS A 63 6.40 11.05 2.70
C LYS A 63 6.07 9.79 1.89
N ILE A 64 5.38 9.93 0.78
CA ILE A 64 5.12 8.81 -0.15
C ILE A 64 5.64 9.15 -1.54
N TYR A 65 6.52 8.30 -2.07
CA TYR A 65 6.94 8.34 -3.46
C TYR A 65 6.06 7.42 -4.30
N VAL A 66 5.53 7.90 -5.42
CA VAL A 66 4.66 7.15 -6.35
C VAL A 66 5.23 7.16 -7.77
N GLN A 67 4.77 6.25 -8.63
CA GLN A 67 5.25 6.15 -10.02
C GLN A 67 4.80 7.31 -10.92
N ASP A 68 3.59 7.85 -10.71
CA ASP A 68 2.99 8.82 -11.61
C ASP A 68 1.92 9.69 -10.92
N ASP A 69 1.38 10.65 -11.67
CA ASP A 69 0.34 11.55 -11.17
C ASP A 69 -1.00 10.84 -10.93
N ILE A 70 -1.28 9.69 -11.55
CA ILE A 70 -2.54 8.95 -11.34
C ILE A 70 -2.56 8.39 -9.92
N ASP A 71 -1.49 7.70 -9.53
CA ASP A 71 -1.36 7.17 -8.18
C ASP A 71 -1.27 8.29 -7.14
N LYS A 72 -0.63 9.41 -7.49
CA LYS A 72 -0.61 10.61 -6.63
C LYS A 72 -2.01 11.13 -6.34
N GLN A 73 -2.84 11.34 -7.37
CA GLN A 73 -4.21 11.84 -7.20
C GLN A 73 -5.06 10.87 -6.39
N LEU A 74 -4.85 9.57 -6.58
CA LEU A 74 -5.54 8.55 -5.80
C LEU A 74 -5.20 8.67 -4.31
N LEU A 75 -3.93 8.80 -3.94
CA LEU A 75 -3.54 8.97 -2.53
C LEU A 75 -4.02 10.30 -1.93
N ILE A 76 -4.11 11.37 -2.72
CA ILE A 76 -4.74 12.63 -2.28
C ILE A 76 -6.20 12.40 -1.90
N ASN A 77 -6.94 11.58 -2.65
CA ASN A 77 -8.32 11.20 -2.32
C ASN A 77 -8.43 10.34 -1.05
N HIS A 78 -7.31 9.81 -0.55
CA HIS A 78 -7.18 9.11 0.73
C HIS A 78 -6.56 9.99 1.84
N ASP A 79 -6.61 11.30 1.65
CA ASP A 79 -6.16 12.35 2.57
C ASP A 79 -4.64 12.40 2.81
N PHE A 80 -3.83 11.72 2.01
CA PHE A 80 -2.37 11.85 2.09
C PHE A 80 -1.93 13.22 1.55
N THR A 81 -1.05 13.88 2.29
CA THR A 81 -0.69 15.29 2.06
C THR A 81 0.75 15.49 1.56
N ASN A 82 1.62 14.49 1.72
CA ASN A 82 3.04 14.57 1.37
C ASN A 82 3.45 13.52 0.34
N ILE A 83 2.99 13.70 -0.90
CA ILE A 83 3.19 12.74 -1.99
C ILE A 83 4.03 13.36 -3.11
N GLU A 84 5.02 12.62 -3.59
CA GLU A 84 5.90 13.04 -4.68
C GLU A 84 6.02 11.95 -5.74
N VAL A 85 6.02 12.35 -7.02
CA VAL A 85 6.26 11.42 -8.12
C VAL A 85 7.77 11.16 -8.22
N LEU A 86 8.17 9.90 -8.21
CA LEU A 86 9.56 9.49 -8.32
C LEU A 86 10.07 9.75 -9.74
N THR A 87 11.14 10.54 -9.88
CA THR A 87 11.75 10.82 -11.18
C THR A 87 12.83 9.79 -11.50
N LYS A 88 13.21 9.67 -12.78
CA LYS A 88 14.26 8.73 -13.21
C LYS A 88 15.62 9.07 -12.61
N GLU A 89 15.91 10.35 -12.42
CA GLU A 89 17.16 10.87 -11.86
C GLU A 89 17.15 10.91 -10.32
N GLY A 90 16.01 10.60 -9.69
CA GLY A 90 15.79 10.76 -8.26
C GLY A 90 15.29 12.16 -7.89
N ASN A 91 14.58 12.24 -6.77
CA ASN A 91 14.08 13.50 -6.20
C ASN A 91 15.16 14.13 -5.31
N SER A 92 15.21 15.45 -5.30
CA SER A 92 16.22 16.25 -4.59
C SER A 92 15.92 16.41 -3.11
#